data_AF-A0A8D4UTK5-F1
#
_entry.id   AF-A0A8D4UTK5-F1
#
_cell.length_a   1.000
_cell.length_b   1.000
_cell.length_c   1.000
_cell.angle_alpha   90.00
_cell.angle_beta   90.00
_cell.angle_gamma   90.00
#
_symmetry.space_group_name_H-M   'P 1'
#
loop_
_entity.id
_entity.type
_entity.pdbx_description
1 polymer ?
#
loop_
_entity_poly.entity_id
_entity_poly.type
_entity_poly.pdbx_seq_one_letter_code
_entity_poly.pdbx_strand_id
1 'polypeptide(L)' 'MAYNKFKGWMVENHVKQSDLGDLLHLNITTVNNKLNRRKGADFSTSEIRMICNHYRLSADQFFLF' A
#
# COMPACT_ATOMS: atom_id res chain seq x y z
N MET A 1 5.68 -3.91 12.68
CA MET A 1 6.10 -3.45 11.34
C MET A 1 4.86 -2.99 10.59
N ALA A 2 4.93 -1.84 9.92
CA ALA A 2 3.78 -1.26 9.24
C ALA A 2 3.37 -2.08 8.01
N TYR A 3 2.05 -2.16 7.78
CA TYR A 3 1.42 -2.76 6.61
C TYR A 3 1.84 -4.20 6.29
N ASN A 4 2.19 -5.00 7.31
CA ASN A 4 2.61 -6.39 7.12
C ASN A 4 1.55 -7.25 6.43
N LYS A 5 0.26 -7.10 6.79
CA LYS A 5 -0.85 -7.81 6.15
C LYS A 5 -0.94 -7.46 4.66
N PHE A 6 -0.85 -6.17 4.33
CA PHE A 6 -0.91 -5.70 2.95
C PHE A 6 0.30 -6.17 2.12
N LYS A 7 1.51 -6.15 2.69
CA LYS A 7 2.71 -6.72 2.04
C LYS A 7 2.56 -8.22 1.78
N GLY A 8 2.00 -8.97 2.72
CA GLY A 8 1.70 -10.40 2.53
C GLY A 8 0.77 -10.61 1.35
N TRP A 9 -0.35 -9.88 1.35
CA TRP A 9 -1.32 -9.92 0.25
C TRP A 9 -0.70 -9.55 -1.11
N MET A 10 0.17 -8.55 -1.14
CA MET A 10 0.89 -8.17 -2.37
C MET A 10 1.72 -9.33 -2.92
N VAL A 11 2.43 -10.06 -2.06
CA VAL A 11 3.23 -11.23 -2.45
C VAL A 11 2.33 -12.35 -2.96
N GLU A 12 1.23 -12.63 -2.27
CA GLU A 12 0.26 -13.67 -2.65
C GLU A 12 -0.45 -13.38 -3.99
N ASN A 13 -0.65 -12.10 -4.31
CA ASN A 13 -1.36 -11.66 -5.52
C ASN A 13 -0.42 -11.18 -6.63
N HIS A 14 0.90 -11.41 -6.49
CA HIS A 14 1.93 -10.98 -7.43
C HIS A 14 1.94 -9.47 -7.75
N VAL A 15 1.45 -8.64 -6.81
CA VAL A 15 1.44 -7.18 -6.93
C VAL A 15 2.80 -6.63 -6.54
N LYS A 16 3.46 -5.94 -7.46
CA LYS A 16 4.77 -5.32 -7.20
C LYS A 16 4.61 -3.92 -6.61
N GLN A 17 5.67 -3.44 -5.99
CA GLN A 17 5.74 -2.06 -5.51
C GLN A 17 5.68 -1.04 -6.66
N SER A 18 6.12 -1.43 -7.86
CA SER A 18 5.97 -0.62 -9.07
C SER A 18 4.50 -0.43 -9.45
N ASP A 19 3.67 -1.47 -9.38
CA ASP A 19 2.23 -1.37 -9.69
C ASP A 19 1.51 -0.39 -8.75
N LEU A 20 1.90 -0.36 -7.47
CA LEU A 20 1.44 0.65 -6.52
C LEU A 20 1.96 2.05 -6.85
N GLY A 21 3.18 2.16 -7.35
CA GLY A 21 3.76 3.41 -7.80
C GLY A 21 2.98 3.99 -8.98
N ASP A 22 2.69 3.16 -9.98
CA ASP A 22 1.88 3.55 -11.13
C ASP A 22 0.44 3.92 -10.73
N LEU A 23 -0.19 3.12 -9.86
CA LEU A 23 -1.56 3.39 -9.37
C LEU A 23 -1.68 4.71 -8.58
N LEU A 24 -0.69 5.00 -7.75
CA LEU A 24 -0.71 6.17 -6.86
C LEU A 24 0.03 7.38 -7.45
N HIS A 25 0.59 7.25 -8.65
CA HIS A 25 1.50 8.23 -9.24
C HIS A 25 2.68 8.59 -8.32
N LEU A 26 3.25 7.58 -7.66
CA LEU A 26 4.37 7.70 -6.74
C LEU A 26 5.61 6.98 -7.26
N ASN A 27 6.78 7.51 -6.91
CA ASN A 27 8.03 6.78 -7.11
C ASN A 27 8.06 5.52 -6.23
N ILE A 28 8.64 4.43 -6.74
CA ILE A 28 8.84 3.17 -6.02
C ILE A 28 9.53 3.36 -4.66
N THR A 29 10.47 4.32 -4.54
CA THR A 29 11.11 4.66 -3.26
C THR A 29 10.11 5.24 -2.26
N THR A 30 9.17 6.07 -2.73
CA THR A 30 8.10 6.65 -1.90
C THR A 30 7.12 5.57 -1.44
N VAL A 31 6.74 4.66 -2.32
CA VAL A 31 5.89 3.50 -1.98
C VAL A 31 6.58 2.63 -0.93
N ASN A 32 7.87 2.32 -1.12
CA ASN A 32 8.64 1.55 -0.15
C ASN A 32 8.74 2.25 1.22
N ASN A 33 8.96 3.57 1.23
CA ASN A 33 8.99 4.35 2.46
C ASN A 33 7.64 4.31 3.19
N LYS A 34 6.52 4.49 2.47
CA LYS A 34 5.16 4.40 3.02
C LYS A 34 4.85 3.00 3.57
N LEU A 35 5.13 1.96 2.78
CA LEU A 35 4.96 0.56 3.19
C LEU A 35 5.75 0.22 4.46
N ASN A 36 6.90 0.85 4.67
CA ASN A 36 7.75 0.62 5.84
C ASN A 36 7.59 1.68 6.94
N ARG A 37 6.65 2.63 6.81
CA ARG A 37 6.53 3.83 7.67
C ARG A 37 7.87 4.52 7.95
N ARG A 38 8.76 4.56 6.96
CA ARG A 38 10.06 5.22 7.10
C ARG A 38 9.90 6.73 6.93
N LYS A 39 10.65 7.50 7.72
CA LYS A 39 10.64 8.97 7.70
C LYS A 39 9.25 9.60 7.95
N GLY A 40 8.38 8.91 8.70
CA GLY A 40 7.01 9.38 8.96
C GLY A 40 6.09 9.33 7.73
N ALA A 41 6.50 8.69 6.64
CA ALA A 41 5.68 8.52 5.46
C ALA A 41 4.58 7.48 5.73
N ASP A 42 3.33 7.87 5.52
CA ASP A 42 2.17 6.97 5.63
C ASP A 42 1.27 7.11 4.39
N PHE A 43 0.42 6.11 4.14
CA PHE A 43 -0.59 6.24 3.10
C PHE A 43 -1.72 7.15 3.61
N SER A 44 -2.04 8.17 2.83
CA SER A 44 -3.20 9.03 3.08
C SER A 44 -4.48 8.24 2.85
N THR A 45 -5.58 8.66 3.47
CA THR A 45 -6.90 8.00 3.30
C THR A 45 -7.31 7.89 1.83
N SER A 46 -6.99 8.89 1.00
CA SER A 46 -7.25 8.87 -0.44
C SER A 46 -6.42 7.80 -1.18
N GLU A 47 -5.16 7.61 -0.81
CA GLU A 47 -4.29 6.58 -1.39
C GLU A 47 -4.79 5.19 -1.00
N ILE A 48 -5.14 4.99 0.27
CA ILE A 48 -5.75 3.74 0.76
C ILE A 48 -7.04 3.45 -0.01
N ARG A 49 -7.89 4.46 -0.23
CA ARG A 49 -9.13 4.30 -0.98
C ARG A 49 -8.88 3.89 -2.44
N MET A 50 -7.87 4.46 -3.09
CA MET A 50 -7.50 4.06 -4.45
C MET A 50 -7.02 2.62 -4.51
N ILE A 51 -6.14 2.21 -3.58
CA ILE A 51 -5.66 0.82 -3.47
C ILE A 51 -6.86 -0.13 -3.25
N CYS A 52 -7.71 0.18 -2.28
CA CYS A 52 -8.89 -0.63 -1.96
C CYS A 52 -9.86 -0.74 -3.13
N ASN A 53 -10.09 0.35 -3.86
CA ASN A 53 -10.99 0.33 -5.02
C ASN A 53 -10.40 -0.44 -6.20
N HIS A 54 -9.10 -0.28 -6.47
CA HIS A 54 -8.42 -0.92 -7.59
C HIS A 54 -8.29 -2.43 -7.39
N TYR A 55 -7.88 -2.86 -6.19
CA TYR A 55 -7.66 -4.26 -5.86
C TYR A 55 -8.86 -4.94 -5.18
N ARG A 56 -9.99 -4.22 -5.05
CA ARG A 56 -11.20 -4.67 -4.33
C ARG A 56 -10.91 -5.17 -2.92
N LEU A 57 -10.06 -4.44 -2.19
CA LEU A 57 -9.66 -4.78 -0.81
C LEU A 57 -10.49 -4.03 0.22
N SER A 58 -10.76 -4.70 1.34
CA SER A 58 -11.39 -4.05 2.49
C SER A 58 -10.34 -3.30 3.32
N ALA A 59 -10.47 -1.97 3.42
CA ALA A 59 -9.56 -1.14 4.22
C ALA A 59 -9.45 -1.62 5.67
N ASP A 60 -10.56 -2.13 6.23
CA ASP A 60 -10.62 -2.73 7.56
C ASP A 60 -9.63 -3.89 7.76
N GLN A 61 -9.53 -4.79 6.79
CA GLN A 61 -8.70 -5.98 6.90
C GLN A 61 -7.20 -5.67 6.85
N PHE A 62 -6.81 -4.62 6.11
CA PHE A 62 -5.41 -4.36 5.76
C PHE A 62 -4.82 -3.11 6.41
N PHE A 63 -5.64 -2.12 6.77
CA PHE A 63 -5.19 -0.78 7.18
C PHE A 63 -5.72 -0.33 8.56
N LEU A 64 -6.75 -0.96 9.13
CA LEU A 64 -7.31 -0.65 10.46
C LEU A 64 -6.96 -1.71 11.50
N PHE A 65 -5.71 -1.79 11.96
CA PHE A 65 -5.30 -2.57 13.15
C PHE A 65 -4.08 -1.94 13.83
#